data_AF-A0A962VX95-F1
#
_entry.id   AF-A0A962VX95-F1
#
_cell.length_a   1.000
_cell.length_b   1.000
_cell.length_c   1.000
_cell.angle_alpha   90.00
_cell.angle_beta   90.00
_cell.angle_gamma   90.00
#
_symmetry.space_group_name_H-M   'P 1'
#
loop_
_entity.id
_entity.type
_entity.pdbx_description
1 polymer ?
#
loop_
_entity_poly.entity_id
_entity_poly.type
_entity_poly.pdbx_seq_one_letter_code
_entity_poly.pdbx_strand_id
1 'polypeptide(L)'
;MYNAALEREATVAGPPREHAVPWEADRPRTPALAASAEQGLPAWKQAVGDPRRRLAENGIDRFKPRFGERLASRLFETQVTAVQVRVAAL
;
A
#
# COMPACT_ATOMS: atom_id res chain seq x y z
N MET A 1 1.11 -3.00 10.94
CA MET A 1 0.72 -2.15 9.78
C MET A 1 0.16 -0.81 10.25
N TYR A 2 -0.92 -0.76 11.03
CA TYR A 2 -1.52 0.50 11.47
C TYR A 2 -0.58 1.40 12.29
N ASN A 3 0.15 0.86 13.28
CA ASN A 3 1.08 1.66 14.10
C ASN A 3 2.16 2.34 13.25
N ALA A 4 2.82 1.60 12.36
CA ALA A 4 3.84 2.15 11.48
C ALA A 4 3.31 3.20 10.50
N ALA A 5 2.03 3.12 10.13
CA ALA A 5 1.36 4.12 9.29
C ALA A 5 1.01 5.38 10.11
N LEU A 6 0.49 5.20 11.34
CA LEU A 6 0.23 6.29 12.28
C LEU A 6 1.50 7.08 12.62
N GLU A 7 2.60 6.38 12.93
CA GLU A 7 3.92 6.99 13.19
C GLU A 7 4.47 7.79 12.01
N ARG A 8 4.05 7.46 10.78
CA ARG A 8 4.50 8.10 9.54
C ARG A 8 3.46 9.05 8.96
N GLU A 9 2.38 9.29 9.69
CA GLU A 9 1.22 10.08 9.24
C GLU A 9 0.71 9.64 7.86
N ALA A 10 0.81 8.34 7.58
CA ALA A 10 0.49 7.76 6.28
C ALA A 10 -0.98 7.34 6.22
N THR A 11 -1.64 7.70 5.12
CA THR A 11 -3.00 7.23 4.83
C THR A 11 -3.02 5.73 4.60
N VAL A 12 -3.86 5.01 5.34
CA VAL A 12 -4.08 3.58 5.12
C VAL A 12 -5.11 3.38 4.02
N ALA A 13 -4.64 3.23 2.77
CA ALA A 13 -5.48 3.06 1.60
C ALA A 13 -6.08 1.64 1.43
N GLY A 14 -5.77 0.72 2.33
CA GLY A 14 -6.24 -0.66 2.24
C GLY A 14 -7.70 -0.81 2.64
N PRO A 15 -8.58 -1.39 1.78
CA PRO A 15 -9.97 -1.54 2.13
C PRO A 15 -10.14 -2.45 3.34
N PRO A 16 -11.13 -2.15 4.21
CA PRO A 16 -11.55 -3.09 5.24
C PRO A 16 -11.89 -4.45 4.61
N ARG A 17 -11.61 -5.53 5.34
CA ARG A 17 -12.06 -6.88 4.95
C ARG A 17 -13.58 -6.95 5.04
N GLU A 18 -14.19 -7.87 4.29
CA GLU A 18 -15.65 -8.05 4.24
C GLU A 18 -16.31 -8.18 5.63
N HIS A 19 -15.66 -8.87 6.57
CA HIS A 19 -16.14 -9.05 7.94
C HIS A 19 -15.33 -8.24 8.97
N ALA A 20 -14.73 -7.13 8.54
CA ALA A 20 -14.00 -6.27 9.46
C ALA A 20 -14.97 -5.61 10.45
N VAL A 21 -14.73 -5.85 11.74
CA VAL A 21 -15.47 -5.23 12.84
C VAL A 21 -14.77 -3.96 13.32
N PRO A 22 -15.48 -2.98 13.91
CA PRO A 22 -14.87 -1.84 14.58
C PRO A 22 -13.81 -2.27 15.61
N TRP A 23 -12.83 -1.43 15.87
CA TRP A 23 -11.88 -1.63 16.96
C TRP A 23 -12.02 -0.50 17.98
N GLU A 24 -10.91 0.14 18.36
CA GLU A 24 -10.87 1.43 19.04
C GLU A 24 -11.09 2.57 18.01
N ALA A 25 -11.66 3.68 18.46
CA ALA A 25 -12.07 4.79 17.58
C ALA A 25 -10.89 5.53 16.94
N ASP A 26 -9.73 5.55 17.61
CA ASP A 26 -8.48 6.17 17.16
C ASP A 26 -7.70 5.32 16.14
N ARG A 27 -8.11 4.06 15.93
CA ARG A 27 -7.45 3.15 15.00
C ARG A 27 -8.01 3.36 13.59
N PRO A 28 -7.17 3.45 12.54
CA PRO A 28 -7.61 3.73 11.17
C PRO A 28 -8.69 2.80 10.61
N ARG A 29 -8.83 1.58 11.15
CA ARG A 29 -9.88 0.62 10.76
C ARG A 29 -11.30 1.13 11.03
N THR A 30 -11.52 1.71 12.20
CA THR A 30 -12.86 2.15 12.65
C THR A 30 -13.43 3.28 11.78
N PRO A 31 -12.71 4.40 11.54
CA PRO A 31 -13.21 5.45 10.65
C PRO A 31 -13.25 4.98 9.19
N ALA A 32 -12.38 4.07 8.74
CA ALA A 32 -12.47 3.48 7.41
C ALA A 32 -13.77 2.69 7.20
N LEU A 33 -14.17 1.89 8.19
CA LEU A 33 -15.45 1.16 8.16
C LEU A 33 -16.63 2.13 8.08
N ALA A 34 -16.67 3.13 8.96
CA ALA A 34 -17.73 4.14 8.98
C ALA A 34 -17.84 4.89 7.63
N ALA A 35 -16.72 5.42 7.13
CA ALA A 35 -16.69 6.15 5.87
C ALA A 35 -17.07 5.25 4.68
N SER A 36 -16.62 3.99 4.64
CA SER A 36 -16.98 3.06 3.57
C SER A 36 -18.46 2.67 3.57
N ALA A 37 -19.09 2.63 4.75
CA ALA A 37 -20.51 2.38 4.89
C ALA A 37 -21.35 3.60 4.47
N GLU A 38 -20.87 4.81 4.77
CA GLU A 38 -21.57 6.07 4.45
C GLU A 38 -21.54 6.39 2.95
N GLN A 39 -20.36 6.41 2.33
CA GLN A 39 -20.19 6.83 0.92
C GLN A 39 -20.09 5.67 -0.08
N GLY A 40 -20.08 4.43 0.42
CA GLY A 40 -19.87 3.22 -0.36
C GLY A 40 -18.38 2.88 -0.59
N LEU A 41 -18.10 1.58 -0.63
CA LEU A 41 -16.74 1.05 -0.76
C LEU A 41 -15.98 1.54 -2.02
N PRO A 42 -16.59 1.63 -3.22
CA PRO A 42 -15.88 2.11 -4.41
C PRO A 42 -15.42 3.57 -4.30
N ALA A 43 -16.31 4.45 -3.82
CA ALA A 43 -16.00 5.87 -3.64
C ALA A 43 -14.93 6.07 -2.56
N TRP A 44 -15.04 5.32 -1.45
CA TRP A 44 -14.02 5.32 -0.41
C TRP A 44 -12.64 4.89 -0.92
N LYS A 45 -12.57 3.81 -1.71
CA LYS A 45 -11.30 3.34 -2.31
C LYS A 45 -10.63 4.41 -3.16
N GLN A 46 -11.40 5.15 -3.97
CA GLN A 46 -10.89 6.27 -4.77
C GLN A 46 -10.35 7.39 -3.87
N ALA A 47 -11.11 7.78 -2.85
CA ALA A 47 -10.74 8.87 -1.94
C ALA A 47 -9.43 8.60 -1.18
N VAL A 48 -9.19 7.35 -0.76
CA VAL A 48 -7.97 6.98 -0.02
C VAL A 48 -6.79 6.60 -0.93
N GLY A 49 -6.96 6.61 -2.25
CA GLY A 49 -5.90 6.29 -3.20
C GLY A 49 -5.60 4.78 -3.36
N ASP A 50 -6.55 3.90 -3.04
CA ASP A 50 -6.42 2.44 -3.22
C ASP A 50 -6.01 2.04 -4.65
N PRO A 51 -6.53 2.66 -5.73
CA PRO A 51 -6.10 2.31 -7.09
C PRO A 51 -4.60 2.51 -7.31
N ARG A 52 -4.02 3.61 -6.80
CA ARG A 52 -2.59 3.91 -6.93
C ARG A 52 -1.75 2.90 -6.15
N ARG A 53 -2.17 2.57 -4.92
CA ARG A 53 -1.52 1.53 -4.10
C ARG A 53 -1.52 0.18 -4.81
N ARG A 54 -2.68 -0.25 -5.31
CA ARG A 54 -2.82 -1.52 -6.05
C ARG A 54 -1.93 -1.59 -7.28
N LEU A 55 -1.79 -0.49 -8.03
CA LEU A 55 -0.88 -0.44 -9.19
C LEU A 55 0.57 -0.65 -8.77
N ALA A 56 0.99 -0.04 -7.66
CA ALA A 56 2.33 -0.24 -7.11
C ALA A 56 2.54 -1.68 -6.62
N GLU A 57 1.59 -2.24 -5.87
CA GLU A 57 1.61 -3.64 -5.40
C GLU A 57 1.71 -4.61 -6.59
N ASN A 58 0.84 -4.47 -7.60
CA ASN A 58 0.89 -5.27 -8.83
C ASN A 58 2.19 -5.09 -9.62
N GLY A 59 2.83 -3.92 -9.54
CA GLY A 59 4.16 -3.69 -10.10
C GLY A 59 5.23 -4.50 -9.38
N ILE A 60 5.23 -4.47 -8.04
CA ILE A 60 6.16 -5.22 -7.21
C ILE A 60 5.94 -6.73 -7.33
N ASP A 61 4.70 -7.20 -7.41
CA ASP A 61 4.36 -8.62 -7.58
C ASP A 61 4.87 -9.18 -8.90
N ARG A 62 4.97 -8.36 -9.95
CA ARG A 62 5.63 -8.74 -11.23
C ARG A 62 7.15 -8.61 -11.16
N PHE A 63 7.65 -7.61 -10.44
CA PHE A 63 9.07 -7.33 -10.31
C PHE A 63 9.83 -8.46 -9.60
N LYS A 64 9.32 -8.94 -8.46
CA LYS A 64 10.03 -9.92 -7.61
C LYS A 64 10.30 -11.26 -8.32
N PRO A 65 9.34 -11.91 -8.99
CA PRO A 65 9.59 -13.16 -9.69
C PRO A 65 10.60 -13.01 -10.84
N ARG A 66 10.69 -11.81 -11.45
CA ARG A 66 11.50 -11.58 -12.64
C ARG A 66 12.94 -11.16 -12.33
N PHE A 67 13.16 -10.41 -11.25
CA PHE A 67 14.47 -9.84 -10.91
C PHE A 67 14.99 -10.26 -9.53
N GLY A 68 14.24 -11.10 -8.82
CA GLY A 68 14.55 -11.57 -7.47
C GLY A 68 14.11 -10.61 -6.37
N GLU A 69 14.12 -11.11 -5.14
CA GLU A 69 13.63 -10.39 -3.95
C GLU A 69 14.69 -9.52 -3.26
N ARG A 70 15.94 -9.54 -3.75
CA ARG A 70 17.09 -8.89 -3.12
C ARG A 70 17.90 -8.05 -4.10
N LEU A 71 18.54 -7.02 -3.56
CA LEU A 71 19.52 -6.19 -4.27
C LEU A 71 20.92 -6.62 -3.86
N ALA A 72 21.83 -6.75 -4.84
CA ALA A 72 23.19 -7.20 -4.59
C ALA A 72 24.08 -6.07 -4.02
N SER A 73 23.83 -4.83 -4.42
CA SER A 73 24.62 -3.69 -3.94
C SER A 73 24.33 -3.37 -2.47
N ARG A 74 25.36 -2.92 -1.76
CA ARG A 74 25.26 -2.38 -0.39
C ARG A 74 25.23 -0.85 -0.35
N LEU A 75 25.41 -0.19 -1.49
CA LEU A 75 25.35 1.28 -1.60
C LEU A 75 23.97 1.69 -2.10
N PHE A 76 23.34 2.64 -1.39
CA PHE A 76 21.98 3.09 -1.68
C PHE A 76 21.81 3.61 -3.11
N GLU A 77 22.72 4.48 -3.58
CA GLU A 77 22.65 5.03 -4.94
C GLU A 77 22.65 3.94 -6.01
N THR A 78 23.50 2.92 -5.85
CA THR A 78 23.55 1.79 -6.78
C THR A 78 22.30 0.91 -6.68
N GLN A 79 21.71 0.76 -5.49
CA GLN A 79 20.43 0.07 -5.31
C GLN A 79 19.32 0.81 -6.06
N VAL A 80 19.26 2.14 -5.97
CA VAL A 80 18.30 2.98 -6.69
C VAL A 80 18.44 2.78 -8.20
N THR A 81 19.66 2.92 -8.74
CA THR A 81 19.92 2.70 -10.18
C THR A 81 19.54 1.30 -10.62
N ALA A 82 19.88 0.26 -9.85
CA ALA A 82 19.53 -1.12 -10.17
C ALA A 82 18.01 -1.33 -10.23
N VAL A 83 17.26 -0.76 -9.28
CA VAL A 83 15.79 -0.82 -9.29
C VAL A 83 15.21 -0.06 -10.48
N GLN A 84 15.71 1.15 -10.78
CA GLN A 84 15.25 1.94 -11.92
C GLN A 84 15.43 1.19 -13.25
N VAL A 85 16.60 0.59 -13.47
CA VAL A 85 16.88 -0.21 -14.69
C VAL A 85 15.94 -1.42 -14.77
N ARG A 86 15.72 -2.14 -13.66
CA ARG A 86 14.81 -3.29 -13.63
C ARG A 86 13.35 -2.90 -13.85
N VAL A 87 12.91 -1.77 -13.30
CA VAL A 87 11.56 -1.22 -13.55
C VAL A 87 11.40 -0.82 -15.02
N ALA A 88 12.42 -0.23 -15.64
CA ALA A 88 12.40 0.10 -17.07
C ALA A 88 12.38 -1.14 -17.99
N ALA A 89 12.80 -2.30 -17.47
CA ALA A 89 12.77 -3.59 -18.18
C ALA A 89 11.54 -4.46 -17.85
N LEU A 90 10.62 -3.97 -17.01
CA LEU A 90 9.38 -4.65 -16.62
C LEU A 90 8.25 -4.37 -17.62
#